data_AF-A0A9D6VYX7-F1
#
_entry.id   AF-A0A9D6VYX7-F1
#
_cell.length_a   1.000
_cell.length_b   1.000
_cell.length_c   1.000
_cell.angle_alpha   90.00
_cell.angle_beta   90.00
_cell.angle_gamma   90.00
#
_symmetry.space_group_name_H-M   'P 1'
#
loop_
_entity.id
_entity.type
_entity.pdbx_description
1 polymer ?
#
loop_
_entity_poly.entity_id
_entity_poly.type
_entity_poly.pdbx_seq_one_letter_code
_entity_poly.pdbx_strand_id
1 'polypeptide(L)' 'MIPEETFTAIALHQQDTDLACHTVKLKLFGRDQEPFNEDDYYESFFNVDLANGFVWWNEKDPDYRSPLIRGLRAA' A
#
# COMPACT_ATOMS: atom_id res chain seq x y z
N MET A 1 -9.23 -12.59 -16.46
CA MET A 1 -8.07 -12.45 -15.56
C MET A 1 -8.19 -11.06 -14.97
N ILE A 2 -8.20 -10.93 -13.65
CA ILE A 2 -8.23 -9.61 -13.01
C ILE A 2 -6.79 -9.08 -13.11
N PRO A 3 -6.57 -7.81 -13.52
CA PRO A 3 -5.24 -7.22 -13.51
C PRO A 3 -4.63 -7.33 -12.10
N GLU A 4 -3.43 -7.92 -12.01
CA GLU A 4 -2.67 -8.01 -10.77
C GLU A 4 -1.63 -6.89 -10.76
N GLU A 5 -1.48 -6.21 -9.62
CA GLU A 5 -0.45 -5.20 -9.40
C GLU A 5 0.39 -5.57 -8.18
N THR A 6 1.70 -5.39 -8.32
CA THR A 6 2.68 -5.63 -7.27
C THR A 6 3.20 -4.30 -6.74
N PHE A 7 3.41 -4.21 -5.44
CA PHE A 7 3.89 -3.02 -4.75
C PHE A 7 5.01 -3.41 -3.79
N THR A 8 5.91 -2.46 -3.51
CA THR A 8 6.81 -2.58 -2.37
C THR A 8 6.08 -2.14 -1.11
N ALA A 9 6.28 -2.86 0.00
CA ALA A 9 5.67 -2.54 1.28
C ALA A 9 6.72 -2.54 2.40
N ILE A 10 6.61 -1.58 3.32
CA ILE A 10 7.42 -1.53 4.54
C ILE A 10 6.50 -1.56 5.75
N ALA A 11 6.81 -2.44 6.70
CA ALA A 11 6.12 -2.48 7.98
C ALA A 11 6.53 -1.29 8.87
N LEU A 12 5.55 -0.59 9.41
CA LEU A 12 5.73 0.60 10.24
C LEU A 12 5.80 0.23 11.72
N HIS A 13 6.69 -0.70 12.05
CA HIS A 13 6.94 -1.17 13.41
C HIS A 13 8.45 -1.24 13.67
N GLN A 14 8.85 -0.99 14.91
CA GLN A 14 10.27 -1.05 15.32
C GLN A 14 10.66 -2.43 15.89
N GLN A 15 9.68 -3.26 16.23
CA GLN A 15 9.86 -4.59 16.79
C GLN A 15 9.43 -5.64 15.76
N ASP A 16 9.95 -6.85 15.92
CA ASP A 16 9.52 -8.01 15.14
C ASP A 16 7.98 -8.13 15.20
N THR A 17 7.37 -8.33 14.04
CA THR A 17 5.93 -8.35 13.87
C THR A 17 5.54 -9.55 13.02
N ASP A 18 4.62 -10.35 13.54
CA ASP A 18 4.00 -11.44 12.81
C ASP A 18 2.68 -10.98 12.19
N LEU A 19 2.63 -10.94 10.85
CA LEU A 19 1.43 -10.58 10.08
C LEU A 19 0.25 -11.53 10.33
N ALA A 20 0.51 -12.79 10.67
CA ALA A 20 -0.55 -13.78 10.91
C ALA A 20 -1.28 -13.56 12.24
N CYS A 21 -0.62 -12.90 13.20
CA CYS A 21 -1.13 -12.75 14.56
C CYS A 21 -1.56 -11.31 14.90
N HIS A 22 -1.03 -10.30 14.20
CA HIS A 22 -1.22 -8.90 14.58
C HIS A 22 -1.74 -8.06 13.42
N THR A 23 -2.45 -6.97 13.78
CA THR A 23 -2.71 -5.88 12.84
C THR A 23 -1.40 -5.13 12.55
N VAL A 24 -1.01 -5.09 11.28
CA VAL A 24 0.24 -4.47 10.82
C VAL A 24 -0.06 -3.22 10.02
N LYS A 25 0.56 -2.10 10.41
CA LYS A 25 0.54 -0.87 9.63
C LYS A 25 1.68 -0.94 8.63
N LEU A 26 1.36 -0.70 7.36
CA LEU A 26 2.27 -0.71 6.25
C LEU A 26 2.29 0.66 5.58
N LYS A 27 3.42 0.99 4.97
CA LYS A 27 3.50 1.99 3.90
C LYS A 27 3.73 1.27 2.59
N LEU A 28 2.84 1.49 1.63
CA LEU A 28 2.93 0.94 0.27
C LEU A 28 3.58 1.96 -0.66
N PHE A 29 4.34 1.44 -1.62
CA PHE A 29 5.00 2.18 -2.69
C PHE A 29 4.60 1.52 -4.00
N GLY A 30 3.77 2.21 -4.78
CA GLY A 30 3.28 1.74 -6.07
C GLY A 30 4.00 2.44 -7.21
N ARG A 31 4.20 1.71 -8.32
CA ARG A 31 4.91 2.19 -9.51
C ARG A 31 6.32 2.71 -9.19
N ASP A 32 6.97 2.07 -8.22
CA ASP A 32 8.33 2.36 -7.75
C ASP A 32 9.43 1.64 -8.55
N GLN A 33 9.08 1.10 -9.72
CA GLN A 33 9.97 0.31 -10.58
C GLN A 33 10.66 1.17 -11.63
N GLU A 34 11.74 0.66 -12.21
CA GLU A 34 12.44 1.32 -13.31
C GLU A 34 11.82 0.98 -14.68
N PRO A 35 11.68 1.95 -15.60
CA PRO A 35 12.05 3.37 -15.46
C PRO A 35 11.09 4.13 -14.54
N PHE A 36 11.63 4.91 -13.60
CA PHE A 36 10.83 5.68 -12.66
C PHE A 36 10.01 6.78 -13.36
N ASN A 37 8.70 6.81 -13.10
CA ASN A 37 7.79 7.88 -13.51
C ASN A 37 7.12 8.51 -12.28
N GLU A 38 7.51 9.75 -11.96
CA GLU A 38 6.98 10.48 -10.81
C GLU A 38 5.46 10.73 -10.91
N ASP A 39 4.92 10.89 -12.11
CA ASP A 39 3.48 11.17 -12.32
C ASP A 39 2.57 9.96 -12.02
N ASP A 40 3.13 8.75 -12.06
CA ASP A 40 2.44 7.49 -11.80
C ASP A 40 2.76 6.91 -10.43
N TYR A 41 3.81 7.41 -9.78
CA TYR A 41 4.24 6.99 -8.45
C TYR A 41 3.19 7.36 -7.40
N TYR A 42 2.98 6.46 -6.45
CA TYR A 42 2.15 6.76 -5.29
C TYR A 42 2.63 6.06 -4.02
N GLU A 43 2.36 6.71 -2.91
CA GLU A 43 2.56 6.17 -1.57
C GLU A 43 1.23 6.13 -0.84
N SER A 44 1.04 5.15 0.02
CA SER A 44 -0.14 5.14 0.88
C SER A 44 0.08 4.36 2.17
N PHE A 45 -0.52 4.86 3.25
CA PHE A 45 -0.70 4.07 4.45
C PHE A 45 -1.76 3.00 4.25
N PHE A 46 -1.44 1.78 4.66
CA PHE A 46 -2.29 0.60 4.49
C PHE A 46 -2.20 -0.27 5.73
N ASN A 47 -3.30 -0.86 6.16
CA ASN A 47 -3.32 -1.73 7.32
C ASN A 47 -3.76 -3.13 6.90
N VAL A 48 -3.11 -4.12 7.50
CA VAL A 48 -3.36 -5.53 7.27
C VAL A 48 -3.68 -6.19 8.59
N ASP A 49 -4.80 -6.89 8.65
CA ASP A 49 -5.18 -7.78 9.75
C ASP A 49 -5.57 -9.14 9.14
N LEU A 50 -4.58 -9.99 8.94
CA LEU A 50 -4.81 -11.32 8.34
C LEU A 50 -5.57 -12.23 9.29
N ALA A 51 -5.35 -12.11 10.60
CA ALA A 51 -6.03 -12.91 11.61
C ALA A 51 -7.56 -12.76 11.50
N ASN A 52 -8.04 -11.55 11.22
CA ASN A 52 -9.46 -11.26 11.05
C ASN A 52 -9.90 -11.16 9.58
N GLY A 53 -8.98 -11.29 8.61
CA GLY A 53 -9.28 -11.24 7.19
C GLY A 53 -9.61 -9.84 6.64
N PHE A 54 -9.08 -8.79 7.27
CA PHE A 54 -9.32 -7.41 6.87
C PHE A 54 -8.07 -6.73 6.35
N VAL A 55 -8.25 -5.90 5.31
CA VAL A 55 -7.26 -4.94 4.86
C VAL A 55 -7.95 -3.62 4.56
N TRP A 56 -7.27 -2.50 4.82
CA TRP A 56 -7.85 -1.19 4.55
C TRP A 56 -6.81 -0.11 4.33
N TRP A 57 -7.16 0.83 3.47
CA TRP A 57 -6.39 2.06 3.26
C TRP A 57 -6.54 2.99 4.46
N ASN A 58 -5.44 3.62 4.87
CA ASN A 58 -5.38 4.55 5.99
C ASN A 58 -4.73 5.88 5.58
N GLU A 59 -4.93 6.30 4.33
CA GLU A 59 -4.36 7.54 3.81
C GLU A 59 -5.15 8.76 4.28
N LYS A 60 -4.50 9.63 5.05
CA LYS A 60 -5.10 10.79 5.68
C LYS A 60 -4.85 12.07 4.89
N ASP A 61 -3.76 12.10 4.12
CA ASP A 61 -3.33 13.27 3.41
C ASP A 61 -4.01 13.33 2.02
N PRO A 62 -4.80 14.38 1.74
CA PRO A 62 -5.45 14.56 0.44
C PRO A 62 -4.48 14.52 -0.75
N ASP A 63 -3.25 15.01 -0.59
CA ASP A 63 -2.27 15.12 -1.67
C ASP A 63 -1.79 13.73 -2.10
N TYR A 64 -1.72 12.77 -1.18
CA TYR A 64 -1.37 11.37 -1.46
C TYR A 64 -2.56 10.52 -1.94
N ARG A 65 -3.81 10.95 -1.69
CA ARG A 65 -5.01 10.21 -2.17
C ARG A 65 -5.18 10.26 -3.68
N SER A 66 -4.92 11.40 -4.29
CA SER A 66 -5.09 11.58 -5.74
C SER A 66 -4.22 10.64 -6.58
N PRO A 67 -2.90 10.51 -6.34
CA PRO A 67 -2.06 9.56 -7.06
C PRO A 67 -2.44 8.11 -6.74
N LEU A 68 -2.79 7.77 -5.49
CA LEU A 68 -3.29 6.44 -5.13
C LEU A 68 -4.54 6.04 -5.94
N ILE A 69 -5.56 6.89 -5.98
CA ILE A 69 -6.80 6.61 -6.72
C ILE A 69 -6.53 6.48 -8.22
N ARG A 70 -5.58 7.25 -8.77
CA ARG A 70 -5.15 7.12 -10.16
C ARG A 70 -4.52 5.76 -10.42
N GLY A 71 -3.60 5.32 -9.55
CA GLY A 71 -2.96 4.00 -9.63
C GLY A 71 -3.99 2.86 -9.59
N LEU A 72 -4.95 2.94 -8.67
CA LEU A 72 -6.02 1.94 -8.51
C LEU A 72 -7.10 1.98 -9.61
N ARG A 73 -7.19 3.06 -10.39
CA ARG A 73 -8.18 3.20 -11.48
C ARG A 73 -7.85 2.34 -12.70
N ALA A 74 -6.64 1.79 -12.78
CA ALA A 74 -6.24 0.90 -13.86
C ALA A 74 -6.77 -0.53 -13.64
N ALA A 75 -8.00 -0.78 -14.11
CA ALA A 75 -8.49 -2.10 -14.47
C ALA A 75 -9.31 -2.01 -15.78
#